data_AF-A0AAE9SS48-F1
#
_entry.id   AF-A0AAE9SS48-F1
#
_cell.length_a   1.000
_cell.length_b   1.000
_cell.length_c   1.000
_cell.angle_alpha   90.00
_cell.angle_beta   90.00
_cell.angle_gamma   90.00
#
_symmetry.space_group_name_H-M   'P 1'
#
loop_
_entity.id
_entity.type
_entity.pdbx_description
1 polymer ?
#
loop_
_entity_poly.entity_id
_entity_poly.type
_entity_poly.pdbx_seq_one_letter_code
_entity_poly.pdbx_strand_id
1 'polypeptide(L)'
;MSKKPSKPLAQELDRYITPFRYDGSGKFHLKDHKTSEKGGLDKEAAQAILDANKKRLTEFQEKLYAQDRWSLLIVFQAMDAGGKDSAIKAIFEGINPQGCEVHAFKAPSSKELDHDFLWRHVIALPERGRIGIFNRSHYEECLVTRVHPELLAKEKLPQKLLTKNIWKERFEDISAWERYLCRNGTVVLKFFLNVSKDEQRERFLDRLQDPAKQWKFSMGDIEERALWPRYQAVYQDIVRHTATSHAPWYVVPADHKWFARVVIGSVINATLEKLDLRFPRADKASLREFDEVRKALEQEEERDRTRKSRKQPHAQ
;
A
#
# COMPACT_ATOMS: atom_id res chain seq x y z
N MET A 1 -37.47 -7.48 -12.23
CA MET A 1 -37.02 -7.64 -10.83
C MET A 1 -36.15 -6.45 -10.45
N SER A 2 -36.69 -5.53 -9.64
CA SER A 2 -35.97 -4.33 -9.21
C SER A 2 -34.82 -4.76 -8.29
N LYS A 3 -33.56 -4.58 -8.73
CA LYS A 3 -32.39 -4.81 -7.87
C LYS A 3 -32.48 -3.79 -6.73
N LYS A 4 -32.66 -4.26 -5.50
CA LYS A 4 -32.47 -3.43 -4.30
C LYS A 4 -31.12 -2.70 -4.45
N PRO A 5 -31.03 -1.39 -4.17
CA PRO A 5 -29.75 -0.70 -4.21
C PRO A 5 -28.79 -1.42 -3.26
N SER A 6 -27.69 -1.94 -3.80
CA SER A 6 -26.64 -2.55 -3.00
C SER A 6 -26.09 -1.49 -2.04
N LYS A 7 -25.87 -1.85 -0.77
CA LYS A 7 -25.21 -0.97 0.19
C LYS A 7 -23.86 -0.52 -0.38
N PRO A 8 -23.42 0.74 -0.15
CA PRO A 8 -22.08 1.18 -0.56
C PRO A 8 -21.01 0.24 -0.01
N LEU A 9 -19.95 -0.03 -0.79
CA LEU A 9 -18.91 -0.99 -0.39
C LEU A 9 -18.24 -0.57 0.93
N ALA A 10 -18.05 0.74 1.13
CA ALA A 10 -17.60 1.29 2.40
C ALA A 10 -18.44 0.85 3.60
N GLN A 11 -19.76 0.69 3.46
CA GLN A 11 -20.64 0.23 4.54
C GLN A 11 -20.55 -1.29 4.76
N GLU A 12 -20.32 -2.08 3.71
CA GLU A 12 -20.10 -3.52 3.80
C GLU A 12 -18.79 -3.87 4.53
N LEU A 13 -17.75 -3.07 4.26
CA LEU A 13 -16.39 -3.30 4.73
C LEU A 13 -16.06 -2.58 6.04
N ASP A 14 -16.94 -1.71 6.54
CA ASP A 14 -16.67 -0.81 7.68
C ASP A 14 -16.17 -1.55 8.94
N ARG A 15 -16.73 -2.74 9.22
CA ARG A 15 -16.31 -3.60 10.32
C ARG A 15 -14.85 -4.07 10.26
N TYR A 16 -14.21 -3.98 9.10
CA TYR A 16 -12.79 -4.32 8.89
C TYR A 16 -11.91 -3.08 8.71
N ILE A 17 -12.48 -1.88 8.86
CA ILE A 17 -11.81 -0.61 8.61
C ILE A 17 -11.81 0.23 9.90
N THR A 18 -12.99 0.60 10.36
CA THR A 18 -13.19 1.57 11.45
C THR A 18 -12.51 1.16 12.77
N PRO A 19 -12.59 -0.11 13.23
CA PRO A 19 -11.91 -0.53 14.46
C PRO A 19 -10.39 -0.37 14.44
N PHE A 20 -9.79 -0.35 13.25
CA PHE A 20 -8.33 -0.34 13.07
C PHE A 20 -7.80 1.02 12.64
N ARG A 21 -8.69 1.99 12.38
CA ARG A 21 -8.32 3.32 11.90
C ARG A 21 -8.04 4.25 13.07
N TYR A 22 -6.91 4.95 13.00
CA TYR A 22 -6.59 6.08 13.83
C TYR A 22 -6.23 7.27 12.94
N ASP A 23 -6.95 8.38 13.09
CA ASP A 23 -6.85 9.57 12.25
C ASP A 23 -6.30 10.80 12.99
N GLY A 24 -5.70 10.57 14.16
CA GLY A 24 -5.17 11.62 15.02
C GLY A 24 -6.20 12.20 16.00
N SER A 25 -7.46 11.79 15.93
CA SER A 25 -8.48 12.19 16.90
C SER A 25 -8.45 11.32 18.17
N GLY A 26 -8.58 11.96 19.33
CA GLY A 26 -8.65 11.27 20.62
C GLY A 26 -7.30 10.82 21.19
N LYS A 27 -7.34 9.87 22.13
CA LYS A 27 -6.15 9.27 22.74
C LYS A 27 -5.77 8.01 21.98
N PHE A 28 -4.47 7.79 21.79
CA PHE A 28 -3.93 6.58 21.18
C PHE A 28 -3.01 5.85 22.16
N HIS A 29 -3.27 4.56 22.34
CA HIS A 29 -2.43 3.65 23.10
C HIS A 29 -2.28 2.35 22.34
N LEU A 30 -1.05 2.01 21.94
CA LEU A 30 -0.82 0.84 21.08
C LEU A 30 -1.26 -0.47 21.74
N LYS A 31 -1.14 -0.55 23.07
CA LYS A 31 -1.57 -1.71 23.87
C LYS A 31 -3.07 -2.02 23.77
N ASP A 32 -3.90 -1.05 23.39
CA ASP A 32 -5.35 -1.24 23.27
C ASP A 32 -5.72 -1.92 21.94
N HIS A 33 -4.77 -2.02 21.00
CA HIS A 33 -4.93 -2.69 19.72
C HIS A 33 -4.41 -4.14 19.79
N LYS A 34 -5.34 -5.09 19.80
CA LYS A 34 -5.03 -6.52 19.84
C LYS A 34 -4.31 -6.95 18.55
N THR A 35 -3.31 -7.84 18.68
CA THR A 35 -2.53 -8.37 17.54
C THR A 35 -3.20 -9.58 16.88
N SER A 36 -4.06 -10.28 17.62
CA SER A 36 -4.67 -11.58 17.27
C SER A 36 -6.16 -11.53 16.95
N GLU A 37 -6.67 -10.35 16.60
CA GLU A 37 -8.06 -10.21 16.19
C GLU A 37 -8.34 -10.96 14.87
N LYS A 38 -9.58 -11.43 14.72
CA LYS A 38 -10.07 -12.26 13.60
C LYS A 38 -11.30 -11.70 12.90
N GLY A 39 -11.88 -10.61 13.43
CA GLY A 39 -13.11 -9.98 12.91
C GLY A 39 -14.33 -10.91 12.86
N GLY A 40 -14.36 -11.97 13.69
CA GLY A 40 -15.43 -12.98 13.67
C GLY A 40 -15.43 -13.86 12.43
N LEU A 41 -14.30 -13.97 11.73
CA LEU A 41 -14.14 -14.78 10.52
C LEU A 41 -13.33 -16.05 10.80
N ASP A 42 -13.63 -17.09 10.03
CA ASP A 42 -12.70 -18.20 9.80
C ASP A 42 -11.80 -17.88 8.58
N LYS A 43 -10.91 -18.81 8.26
CA LYS A 43 -9.92 -18.63 7.21
C LYS A 43 -10.56 -18.63 5.83
N GLU A 44 -11.58 -19.46 5.63
CA GLU A 44 -12.31 -19.65 4.39
C GLU A 44 -13.12 -18.39 4.04
N ALA A 45 -13.89 -17.86 5.00
CA ALA A 45 -14.64 -16.63 4.83
C ALA A 45 -13.72 -15.42 4.60
N ALA A 46 -12.59 -15.36 5.31
CA ALA A 46 -11.59 -14.32 5.07
C ALA A 46 -10.97 -14.41 3.68
N GLN A 47 -10.71 -15.62 3.18
CA GLN A 47 -10.19 -15.82 1.83
C GLN A 47 -11.20 -15.35 0.78
N ALA A 48 -12.49 -15.67 0.93
CA ALA A 48 -13.54 -15.19 0.03
C ALA A 48 -13.62 -13.65 -0.03
N ILE A 49 -13.49 -12.98 1.12
CA ILE A 49 -13.46 -11.50 1.18
C ILE A 49 -12.19 -10.96 0.50
N LEU A 50 -11.04 -11.58 0.74
CA LEU A 50 -9.79 -11.19 0.10
C LEU A 50 -9.89 -11.31 -1.43
N ASP A 51 -10.44 -12.40 -1.96
CA ASP A 51 -10.57 -12.60 -3.41
C ASP A 51 -11.54 -11.60 -4.04
N ALA A 52 -12.65 -11.28 -3.35
CA ALA A 52 -13.53 -10.20 -3.77
C ALA A 52 -12.82 -8.84 -3.77
N ASN A 53 -11.96 -8.58 -2.77
CA ASN A 53 -11.16 -7.36 -2.69
C ASN A 53 -10.09 -7.28 -3.79
N LYS A 54 -9.46 -8.40 -4.19
CA LYS A 54 -8.52 -8.43 -5.31
C LYS A 54 -9.21 -8.05 -6.61
N LYS A 55 -10.37 -8.66 -6.91
CA LYS A 55 -11.13 -8.36 -8.12
C LYS A 55 -11.50 -6.88 -8.22
N ARG A 56 -12.03 -6.31 -7.13
CA ARG A 56 -12.38 -4.88 -7.06
C ARG A 56 -11.14 -3.99 -7.20
N LEU A 57 -10.02 -4.37 -6.59
CA LEU A 57 -8.77 -3.62 -6.69
C LEU A 57 -8.26 -3.59 -8.13
N THR A 58 -8.35 -4.69 -8.88
CA THR A 58 -8.01 -4.71 -10.31
C THR A 58 -8.89 -3.72 -11.10
N GLU A 59 -10.20 -3.76 -10.91
CA GLU A 59 -11.13 -2.83 -11.59
C GLU A 59 -10.86 -1.37 -11.23
N PHE A 60 -10.55 -1.08 -9.95
CA PHE A 60 -10.19 0.28 -9.54
C PHE A 60 -8.83 0.71 -10.06
N GLN A 61 -7.85 -0.18 -10.11
CA GLN A 61 -6.52 0.14 -10.62
C GLN A 61 -6.56 0.49 -12.11
N GLU A 62 -7.34 -0.24 -12.92
CA GLU A 62 -7.54 0.10 -14.33
C GLU A 62 -8.16 1.49 -14.51
N LYS A 63 -9.19 1.83 -13.72
CA LYS A 63 -9.81 3.16 -13.76
C LYS A 63 -8.87 4.24 -13.25
N LEU A 64 -8.11 3.97 -12.19
CA LEU A 64 -7.10 4.88 -11.65
C LEU A 64 -6.10 5.24 -12.75
N TYR A 65 -5.54 4.21 -13.39
CA TYR A 65 -4.56 4.34 -14.47
C TYR A 65 -5.12 5.10 -15.67
N ALA A 66 -6.30 4.72 -16.15
CA ALA A 66 -6.91 5.37 -17.30
C ALA A 66 -7.31 6.83 -17.02
N GLN A 67 -7.77 7.15 -15.81
CA GLN A 67 -8.21 8.49 -15.47
C GLN A 67 -7.04 9.46 -15.25
N ASP A 68 -5.90 8.98 -14.78
CA ASP A 68 -4.65 9.74 -14.68
C ASP A 68 -4.76 11.09 -13.92
N ARG A 69 -5.51 11.08 -12.81
CA ARG A 69 -5.72 12.28 -11.95
C ARG A 69 -5.26 12.11 -10.50
N TRP A 70 -5.40 10.90 -9.98
CA TRP A 70 -5.02 10.54 -8.61
C TRP A 70 -3.80 9.63 -8.64
N SER A 71 -3.00 9.66 -7.58
CA SER A 71 -2.05 8.58 -7.30
C SER A 71 -2.34 8.00 -5.92
N LEU A 72 -2.00 6.73 -5.71
CA LEU A 72 -2.20 6.05 -4.42
C LEU A 72 -0.85 5.64 -3.85
N LEU A 73 -0.46 6.23 -2.73
CA LEU A 73 0.70 5.84 -1.94
C LEU A 73 0.26 4.95 -0.76
N ILE A 74 0.84 3.75 -0.69
CA ILE A 74 0.58 2.78 0.36
C ILE A 74 1.87 2.54 1.13
N VAL A 75 1.85 2.81 2.43
CA VAL A 75 2.99 2.66 3.32
C VAL A 75 2.78 1.45 4.22
N PHE A 76 3.72 0.50 4.20
CA PHE A 76 3.76 -0.63 5.12
C PHE A 76 4.91 -0.48 6.12
N GLN A 77 4.55 -0.45 7.39
CA GLN A 77 5.47 -0.52 8.52
C GLN A 77 5.14 -1.72 9.42
N ALA A 78 6.17 -2.36 9.96
CA ALA A 78 6.03 -3.52 10.84
C ALA A 78 7.40 -3.89 11.44
N MET A 79 7.38 -4.52 12.61
CA MET A 79 8.53 -5.29 13.09
C MET A 79 8.96 -6.36 12.07
N ASP A 80 10.19 -6.85 12.17
CA ASP A 80 10.64 -7.98 11.37
C ASP A 80 9.77 -9.21 11.60
N ALA A 81 9.60 -10.01 10.55
CA ALA A 81 8.59 -11.06 10.48
C ALA A 81 7.13 -10.61 10.71
N GLY A 82 6.83 -9.30 10.70
CA GLY A 82 5.47 -8.75 10.80
C GLY A 82 4.55 -9.05 9.62
N GLY A 83 5.09 -9.51 8.48
CA GLY A 83 4.30 -10.05 7.37
C GLY A 83 4.08 -9.12 6.17
N LYS A 84 4.77 -7.96 6.12
CA LYS A 84 4.69 -6.95 5.04
C LYS A 84 4.76 -7.57 3.64
N ASP A 85 5.85 -8.27 3.31
CA ASP A 85 6.07 -8.87 1.98
C ASP A 85 4.94 -9.83 1.59
N SER A 86 4.48 -10.64 2.55
CA SER A 86 3.43 -11.63 2.31
C SER A 86 2.03 -11.02 2.21
N ALA A 87 1.82 -9.82 2.78
CA ALA A 87 0.60 -9.05 2.62
C ALA A 87 0.59 -8.37 1.24
N ILE A 88 1.69 -7.71 0.87
CA ILE A 88 1.86 -7.09 -0.46
C ILE A 88 1.64 -8.13 -1.56
N LYS A 89 2.37 -9.25 -1.50
CA LYS A 89 2.22 -10.33 -2.50
C LYS A 89 0.77 -10.81 -2.62
N ALA A 90 0.08 -11.01 -1.49
CA ALA A 90 -1.25 -11.59 -1.51
C ALA A 90 -2.32 -10.59 -1.99
N ILE A 91 -2.23 -9.32 -1.60
CA ILE A 91 -3.26 -8.31 -1.89
C ILE A 91 -3.19 -7.81 -3.32
N PHE A 92 -1.97 -7.66 -3.86
CA PHE A 92 -1.72 -7.10 -5.19
C PHE A 92 -1.52 -8.18 -6.27
N GLU A 93 -1.81 -9.44 -5.94
CA GLU A 93 -1.83 -10.53 -6.91
C GLU A 93 -2.87 -10.25 -8.00
N GLY A 94 -2.45 -10.32 -9.27
CA GLY A 94 -3.32 -10.07 -10.43
C GLY A 94 -3.46 -8.59 -10.83
N ILE A 95 -2.77 -7.67 -10.14
CA ILE A 95 -2.71 -6.26 -10.55
C ILE A 95 -1.80 -6.10 -11.77
N ASN A 96 -2.20 -5.23 -12.70
CA ASN A 96 -1.37 -4.92 -13.87
C ASN A 96 -0.06 -4.25 -13.39
N PRO A 97 1.12 -4.84 -13.66
CA PRO A 97 2.39 -4.31 -13.20
C PRO A 97 2.73 -2.92 -13.74
N GLN A 98 2.11 -2.47 -14.85
CA GLN A 98 2.32 -1.11 -15.36
C GLN A 98 1.75 -0.02 -14.42
N GLY A 99 0.71 -0.36 -13.65
CA GLY A 99 0.03 0.57 -12.76
C GLY A 99 0.41 0.45 -11.29
N CYS A 100 1.35 -0.43 -10.92
CA CYS A 100 1.69 -0.69 -9.52
C CYS A 100 3.19 -0.95 -9.35
N GLU A 101 3.83 -0.22 -8.44
CA GLU A 101 5.26 -0.33 -8.17
C GLU A 101 5.55 -0.49 -6.68
N VAL A 102 6.46 -1.41 -6.35
CA VAL A 102 6.89 -1.67 -4.97
C VAL A 102 8.31 -1.16 -4.78
N HIS A 103 8.47 -0.20 -3.87
CA HIS A 103 9.76 0.32 -3.44
C HIS A 103 10.09 -0.22 -2.05
N ALA A 104 11.10 -1.08 -1.96
CA ALA A 104 11.56 -1.68 -0.71
C ALA A 104 12.77 -0.92 -0.15
N PHE A 105 12.51 -0.02 0.79
CA PHE A 105 13.56 0.82 1.39
C PHE A 105 14.46 0.00 2.33
N LYS A 106 15.77 0.11 2.13
CA LYS A 106 16.81 -0.49 2.98
C LYS A 106 17.59 0.61 3.72
N ALA A 107 18.69 0.25 4.36
CA ALA A 107 19.63 1.21 4.93
C ALA A 107 20.02 2.26 3.85
N PRO A 108 20.07 3.56 4.19
CA PRO A 108 20.43 4.59 3.23
C PRO A 108 21.82 4.40 2.62
N SER A 109 21.96 4.67 1.32
CA SER A 109 23.26 4.75 0.65
C SER A 109 24.02 6.03 1.03
N SER A 110 25.31 6.12 0.70
CA SER A 110 26.09 7.35 0.90
C SER A 110 25.48 8.55 0.20
N LYS A 111 25.01 8.38 -1.04
CA LYS A 111 24.31 9.43 -1.80
C LYS A 111 23.02 9.85 -1.11
N GLU A 112 22.26 8.91 -0.57
CA GLU A 112 21.02 9.23 0.15
C GLU A 112 21.30 9.97 1.46
N LEU A 113 22.38 9.62 2.19
CA LEU A 113 22.83 10.32 3.40
C LEU A 113 23.42 11.72 3.12
N ASP A 114 23.76 12.03 1.88
CA ASP A 114 24.17 13.37 1.45
C ASP A 114 22.97 14.30 1.15
N HIS A 115 21.74 13.78 1.24
CA HIS A 115 20.49 14.53 1.13
C HIS A 115 19.71 14.50 2.45
N ASP A 116 18.59 15.23 2.53
CA ASP A 116 17.64 15.08 3.62
C ASP A 116 16.94 13.71 3.59
N PHE A 117 16.41 13.28 4.74
CA PHE A 117 15.83 11.94 4.90
C PHE A 117 14.59 11.67 4.03
N LEU A 118 13.89 12.69 3.53
CA LEU A 118 12.69 12.54 2.69
C LEU A 118 13.05 12.44 1.21
N TRP A 119 14.19 12.97 0.78
CA TRP A 119 14.58 13.07 -0.63
C TRP A 119 14.41 11.75 -1.40
N ARG A 120 14.90 10.64 -0.85
CA ARG A 120 14.82 9.34 -1.54
C ARG A 120 13.38 8.83 -1.66
N HIS A 121 12.51 9.18 -0.71
CA HIS A 121 11.09 8.82 -0.74
C HIS A 121 10.32 9.70 -1.71
N VAL A 122 10.70 10.98 -1.84
CA VAL A 122 10.17 11.90 -2.86
C VAL A 122 10.44 11.37 -4.26
N ILE A 123 11.64 10.86 -4.52
CA ILE A 123 12.01 10.27 -5.83
C ILE A 123 11.15 9.06 -6.17
N ALA A 124 10.78 8.26 -5.18
CA ALA A 124 10.02 7.04 -5.36
C ALA A 124 8.49 7.22 -5.34
N LEU A 125 7.99 8.47 -5.29
CA LEU A 125 6.55 8.71 -5.25
C LEU A 125 5.85 8.20 -6.52
N PRO A 126 4.63 7.66 -6.38
CA PRO A 126 3.87 7.23 -7.55
C PRO A 126 3.38 8.43 -8.38
N GLU A 127 3.54 8.30 -9.69
CA GLU A 127 2.93 9.17 -10.67
C GLU A 127 1.40 9.06 -10.64
N ARG A 128 0.72 9.98 -11.32
CA ARG A 128 -0.71 9.90 -11.56
C ARG A 128 -1.08 8.58 -12.25
N GLY A 129 -2.26 8.08 -11.90
CA GLY A 129 -2.76 6.80 -12.37
C GLY A 129 -2.12 5.56 -11.74
N ARG A 130 -1.08 5.72 -10.90
CA ARG A 130 -0.29 4.60 -10.38
C ARG A 130 -0.48 4.41 -8.87
N ILE A 131 -0.26 3.16 -8.45
CA ILE A 131 -0.16 2.74 -7.06
C ILE A 131 1.33 2.58 -6.71
N GLY A 132 1.81 3.34 -5.73
CA GLY A 132 3.14 3.21 -5.16
C GLY A 132 3.07 2.53 -3.81
N ILE A 133 3.82 1.45 -3.62
CA ILE A 133 3.85 0.66 -2.39
C ILE A 133 5.23 0.81 -1.75
N PHE A 134 5.28 1.46 -0.61
CA PHE A 134 6.47 1.59 0.22
C PHE A 134 6.52 0.43 1.22
N ASN A 135 7.43 -0.52 1.00
CA ASN A 135 7.76 -1.57 1.95
C ASN A 135 8.92 -1.09 2.84
N ARG A 136 8.58 -0.68 4.08
CA ARG A 136 9.30 0.36 4.84
C ARG A 136 9.19 1.71 4.13
N SER A 137 9.52 2.81 4.80
CA SER A 137 9.25 4.16 4.30
C SER A 137 10.05 5.24 5.04
N HIS A 138 9.70 6.50 4.85
CA HIS A 138 10.24 7.67 5.56
C HIS A 138 10.06 7.57 7.08
N TYR A 139 9.14 6.74 7.56
CA TYR A 139 8.99 6.47 8.98
C TYR A 139 10.17 5.72 9.62
N GLU A 140 11.04 5.08 8.82
CA GLU A 140 12.28 4.47 9.35
C GLU A 140 13.17 5.52 10.03
N GLU A 141 13.15 6.77 9.55
CA GLU A 141 13.83 7.91 10.18
C GLU A 141 13.41 8.10 11.64
N CYS A 142 12.12 7.95 11.94
CA CYS A 142 11.63 8.11 13.30
C CYS A 142 11.56 6.78 14.07
N LEU A 143 11.94 5.67 13.42
CA LEU A 143 11.84 4.32 13.95
C LEU A 143 13.24 3.79 14.31
N VAL A 144 13.96 3.22 13.34
CA VAL A 144 15.26 2.59 13.58
C VAL A 144 16.30 3.62 14.01
N THR A 145 16.33 4.82 13.40
CA THR A 145 17.24 5.90 13.80
C THR A 145 16.98 6.39 15.23
N ARG A 146 15.73 6.31 15.70
CA ARG A 146 15.37 6.66 17.10
C ARG A 146 15.72 5.55 18.09
N VAL A 147 15.68 4.29 17.65
CA VAL A 147 16.14 3.14 18.44
C VAL A 147 17.66 3.09 18.51
N HIS A 148 18.34 3.53 17.46
CA HIS A 148 19.79 3.49 17.29
C HIS A 148 20.32 4.89 16.93
N PRO A 149 20.49 5.80 17.91
CA PRO A 149 20.85 7.21 17.68
C PRO A 149 22.19 7.41 16.96
N GLU A 150 23.07 6.41 16.95
CA GLU A 150 24.30 6.40 16.17
C GLU A 150 24.04 6.44 14.65
N LEU A 151 22.84 6.08 14.19
CA LEU A 151 22.44 6.24 12.79
C LEU A 151 22.21 7.71 12.45
N LEU A 152 21.59 8.48 13.36
CA LEU A 152 21.39 9.92 13.18
C LEU A 152 22.73 10.66 13.04
N ALA A 153 23.74 10.21 13.78
CA ALA A 153 25.09 10.77 13.69
C ALA A 153 25.74 10.59 12.30
N LYS A 154 25.25 9.66 11.48
CA LYS A 154 25.73 9.41 10.11
C LYS A 154 25.05 10.27 9.04
N GLU A 155 23.97 10.97 9.38
CA GLU A 155 23.19 11.81 8.43
C GLU A 155 23.83 13.17 8.15
N LYS A 156 25.05 13.43 8.64
CA LYS A 156 25.84 14.64 8.35
C LYS A 156 25.11 15.96 8.62
N LEU A 157 24.10 15.94 9.49
CA LEU A 157 23.34 17.13 9.86
C LEU A 157 24.24 18.16 10.57
N PRO A 158 24.08 19.47 10.29
CA PRO A 158 24.74 20.50 11.07
C PRO A 158 24.42 20.34 12.56
N GLN A 159 25.43 20.29 13.42
CA GLN A 159 25.25 20.02 14.87
C GLN A 159 24.21 20.92 15.54
N LYS A 160 24.09 22.18 15.12
CA LYS A 160 23.09 23.13 15.65
C LYS A 160 21.63 22.73 15.40
N LEU A 161 21.37 21.83 14.45
CA LEU A 161 20.04 21.31 14.11
C LEU A 161 19.71 20.01 14.84
N LEU A 162 20.66 19.41 15.55
CA LEU A 162 20.43 18.24 16.41
C LEU A 162 19.80 18.70 17.74
N THR A 163 18.52 19.08 17.70
CA THR A 163 17.81 19.61 18.86
C THR A 163 17.35 18.48 19.80
N LYS A 164 17.00 18.85 21.04
CA LYS A 164 16.36 17.92 21.98
C LYS A 164 14.96 17.47 21.52
N ASN A 165 14.37 18.17 20.54
CA ASN A 165 13.04 17.94 20.02
C ASN A 165 13.05 17.29 18.63
N ILE A 166 14.20 16.85 18.12
CA ILE A 166 14.35 16.40 16.72
C ILE A 166 13.28 15.40 16.29
N TRP A 167 12.87 14.46 17.14
CA TRP A 167 11.83 13.49 16.80
C TRP A 167 10.45 14.14 16.60
N LYS A 168 10.10 15.12 17.44
CA LYS A 168 8.86 15.88 17.31
C LYS A 168 8.88 16.71 16.02
N GLU A 169 10.01 17.36 15.74
CA GLU A 169 10.24 18.13 14.50
C GLU A 169 10.08 17.22 13.27
N ARG A 170 10.70 16.02 13.27
CA ARG A 170 10.53 15.03 12.19
C ARG A 170 9.08 14.56 12.03
N PHE A 171 8.32 14.37 13.12
CA PHE A 171 6.89 14.04 13.02
C PHE A 171 6.09 15.16 12.36
N GLU A 172 6.40 16.41 12.70
CA GLU A 172 5.79 17.60 12.11
C GLU A 172 6.11 17.70 10.61
N ASP A 173 7.37 17.49 10.22
CA ASP A 173 7.83 17.48 8.83
C ASP A 173 7.15 16.39 8.00
N ILE A 174 7.10 15.15 8.51
CA ILE A 174 6.43 14.02 7.86
C ILE A 174 4.94 14.34 7.67
N SER A 175 4.27 14.84 8.71
CA SER A 175 2.85 15.18 8.65
C SER A 175 2.58 16.35 7.69
N ALA A 176 3.51 17.31 7.60
CA ALA A 176 3.43 18.41 6.66
C ALA A 176 3.61 17.94 5.21
N TRP A 177 4.56 17.04 4.97
CA TRP A 177 4.80 16.44 3.66
C TRP A 177 3.62 15.60 3.19
N GLU A 178 3.07 14.72 4.04
CA GLU A 178 1.88 13.93 3.68
C GLU A 178 0.67 14.83 3.40
N ARG A 179 0.48 15.90 4.18
CA ARG A 179 -0.54 16.92 3.90
C ARG A 179 -0.32 17.63 2.55
N TYR A 180 0.93 17.90 2.19
CA TYR A 180 1.28 18.44 0.88
C TYR A 180 0.92 17.46 -0.24
N LEU A 181 1.26 16.17 -0.10
CA LEU A 181 0.92 15.13 -1.07
C LEU A 181 -0.59 14.98 -1.26
N CYS A 182 -1.36 14.92 -0.18
CA CYS A 182 -2.82 14.79 -0.25
C CYS A 182 -3.50 15.98 -0.94
N ARG A 183 -3.01 17.21 -0.72
CA ARG A 183 -3.51 18.40 -1.43
C ARG A 183 -3.17 18.39 -2.92
N ASN A 184 -2.16 17.64 -3.30
CA ASN A 184 -1.76 17.41 -4.68
C ASN A 184 -2.21 16.04 -5.16
N GLY A 185 -3.40 15.55 -4.79
CA GLY A 185 -4.03 14.38 -5.41
C GLY A 185 -3.34 13.02 -5.18
N THR A 186 -2.43 12.93 -4.20
CA THR A 186 -1.85 11.64 -3.77
C THR A 186 -2.59 11.18 -2.52
N VAL A 187 -3.32 10.08 -2.65
CA VAL A 187 -3.99 9.43 -1.52
C VAL A 187 -2.95 8.66 -0.72
N VAL A 188 -2.86 8.89 0.59
CA VAL A 188 -1.87 8.24 1.45
C VAL A 188 -2.57 7.28 2.41
N LEU A 189 -2.22 6.00 2.34
CA LEU A 189 -2.69 4.95 3.25
C LEU A 189 -1.52 4.33 4.00
N LYS A 190 -1.56 4.36 5.34
CA LYS A 190 -0.46 3.90 6.19
C LYS A 190 -0.89 2.72 7.04
N PHE A 191 -0.19 1.60 6.92
CA PHE A 191 -0.50 0.36 7.61
C PHE A 191 0.64 -0.01 8.56
N PHE A 192 0.35 -0.09 9.85
CA PHE A 192 1.22 -0.70 10.83
C PHE A 192 0.74 -2.13 11.08
N LEU A 193 1.51 -3.13 10.65
CA LEU A 193 1.20 -4.54 10.93
C LEU A 193 1.67 -4.87 12.35
N ASN A 194 0.72 -4.83 13.27
CA ASN A 194 0.92 -5.05 14.70
C ASN A 194 0.92 -6.55 15.02
N VAL A 195 2.12 -7.13 15.05
CA VAL A 195 2.36 -8.55 15.38
C VAL A 195 2.76 -8.67 16.85
N SER A 196 2.33 -9.73 17.53
CA SER A 196 2.77 -10.02 18.89
C SER A 196 4.22 -10.50 18.92
N LYS A 197 4.87 -10.29 20.07
CA LYS A 197 6.22 -10.81 20.30
C LYS A 197 6.25 -12.35 20.22
N ASP A 198 5.17 -13.02 20.60
CA ASP A 198 5.06 -14.48 20.54
C ASP A 198 4.89 -14.96 19.11
N GLU A 199 3.97 -14.40 18.33
CA GLU A 199 3.84 -14.76 16.92
C GLU A 199 5.13 -14.49 16.13
N GLN A 200 5.84 -13.38 16.42
CA GLN A 200 7.13 -13.12 15.80
C GLN A 200 8.14 -14.25 16.12
N ARG A 201 8.12 -14.80 17.34
CA ARG A 201 8.98 -15.93 17.73
C ARG A 201 8.70 -17.14 16.85
N GLU A 202 7.44 -17.53 16.76
CA GLU A 202 7.02 -18.70 15.96
C GLU A 202 7.43 -18.52 14.49
N ARG A 203 7.22 -17.32 13.93
CA ARG A 203 7.65 -17.02 12.56
C ARG A 203 9.16 -17.08 12.34
N PHE A 204 9.97 -16.75 13.34
CA PHE A 204 11.42 -16.91 13.25
C PHE A 204 11.81 -18.39 13.33
N LEU A 205 11.21 -19.17 14.23
CA LEU A 205 11.43 -20.61 14.31
C LEU A 205 11.06 -21.30 12.99
N ASP A 206 9.90 -20.98 12.41
CA ASP A 206 9.47 -21.48 11.10
C ASP A 206 10.48 -21.16 9.98
N ARG A 207 11.08 -19.97 9.99
CA ARG A 207 12.08 -19.57 8.97
C ARG A 207 13.39 -20.33 9.12
N LEU A 208 13.78 -20.66 10.35
CA LEU A 208 15.00 -21.43 10.62
C LEU A 208 14.81 -22.90 10.23
N GLN A 209 13.59 -23.43 10.36
CA GLN A 209 13.26 -24.83 10.03
C GLN A 209 13.07 -25.07 8.52
N ASP A 210 12.69 -24.04 7.75
CA ASP A 210 12.40 -24.14 6.32
C ASP A 210 13.58 -23.61 5.47
N PRO A 211 14.36 -24.48 4.78
CA PRO A 211 15.49 -24.06 3.94
C PRO A 211 15.14 -23.00 2.89
N ALA A 212 13.91 -22.99 2.36
CA ALA A 212 13.48 -22.00 1.37
C ALA A 212 13.26 -20.60 1.97
N LYS A 213 13.27 -20.47 3.29
CA LYS A 213 13.07 -19.22 4.04
C LYS A 213 14.28 -18.78 4.83
N GLN A 214 15.28 -19.62 5.06
CA GLN A 214 16.47 -19.31 5.86
C GLN A 214 17.20 -18.06 5.37
N TRP A 215 17.25 -17.83 4.05
CA TRP A 215 17.86 -16.62 3.47
C TRP A 215 17.20 -15.30 3.90
N LYS A 216 15.97 -15.36 4.45
CA LYS A 216 15.23 -14.19 4.97
C LYS A 216 15.51 -13.90 6.45
N PHE A 217 16.32 -14.71 7.10
CA PHE A 217 16.67 -14.56 8.51
C PHE A 217 18.06 -13.93 8.64
N SER A 218 18.21 -13.01 9.59
CA SER A 218 19.48 -12.39 9.92
C SER A 218 19.69 -12.35 11.43
N MET A 219 20.94 -12.33 11.89
CA MET A 219 21.23 -12.16 13.33
C MET A 219 20.75 -10.80 13.85
N GLY A 220 20.77 -9.77 13.01
CA GLY A 220 20.21 -8.45 13.34
C GLY A 220 18.73 -8.53 13.74
N ASP A 221 17.95 -9.42 13.14
CA ASP A 221 16.52 -9.60 13.51
C ASP A 221 16.34 -9.96 15.00
N ILE A 222 17.31 -10.67 15.60
CA ILE A 222 17.29 -11.04 17.02
C ILE A 222 17.71 -9.89 17.93
N GLU A 223 18.71 -9.10 17.50
CA GLU A 223 19.13 -7.88 18.19
C GLU A 223 17.98 -6.86 18.24
N GLU A 224 17.28 -6.66 17.12
CA GLU A 224 16.11 -5.78 17.07
C GLU A 224 14.95 -6.32 17.92
N ARG A 225 14.77 -7.64 17.96
CA ARG A 225 13.78 -8.29 18.83
C ARG A 225 14.08 -8.07 20.32
N ALA A 226 15.35 -7.98 20.73
CA ALA A 226 15.71 -7.69 22.12
C ALA A 226 15.23 -6.29 22.53
N LEU A 227 15.21 -5.34 21.58
CA LEU A 227 14.74 -3.95 21.77
C LEU A 227 13.22 -3.79 21.60
N TRP A 228 12.46 -4.88 21.64
CA TRP A 228 11.00 -4.87 21.43
C TRP A 228 10.24 -3.78 22.20
N PRO A 229 10.41 -3.59 23.53
CA PRO A 229 9.68 -2.54 24.24
C PRO A 229 9.98 -1.14 23.72
N ARG A 230 11.23 -0.89 23.28
CA ARG A 230 11.65 0.39 22.71
C ARG A 230 10.99 0.62 21.35
N TYR A 231 10.98 -0.38 20.48
CA TYR A 231 10.26 -0.30 19.20
C TYR A 231 8.76 -0.05 19.38
N GLN A 232 8.10 -0.74 20.31
CA GLN A 232 6.67 -0.54 20.57
C GLN A 232 6.38 0.88 21.07
N ALA A 233 7.23 1.43 21.94
CA ALA A 233 7.11 2.83 22.38
C ALA A 233 7.30 3.81 21.22
N VAL A 234 8.26 3.57 20.34
CA VAL A 234 8.51 4.42 19.17
C VAL A 234 7.37 4.33 18.15
N TYR A 235 6.83 3.14 17.86
CA TYR A 235 5.64 2.97 17.02
C TYR A 235 4.42 3.69 17.61
N GLN A 236 4.25 3.64 18.94
CA GLN A 236 3.18 4.39 19.61
C GLN A 236 3.27 5.88 19.30
N ASP A 237 4.47 6.46 19.44
CA ASP A 237 4.69 7.88 19.16
C ASP A 237 4.49 8.21 17.67
N ILE A 238 5.05 7.39 16.76
CA ILE A 238 4.88 7.57 15.31
C ILE A 238 3.40 7.66 14.95
N VAL A 239 2.61 6.65 15.34
CA VAL A 239 1.18 6.60 15.00
C VAL A 239 0.45 7.78 15.63
N ARG A 240 0.71 8.06 16.92
CA ARG A 240 0.07 9.16 17.64
C ARG A 240 0.31 10.53 17.01
N HIS A 241 1.54 10.80 16.59
CA HIS A 241 1.97 12.13 16.16
C HIS A 241 1.86 12.38 14.66
N THR A 242 1.64 11.34 13.85
CA THR A 242 1.59 11.48 12.38
C THR A 242 0.28 11.02 11.76
N ALA A 243 -0.65 10.46 12.54
CA ALA A 243 -2.00 10.21 12.04
C ALA A 243 -2.76 11.53 11.86
N THR A 244 -3.39 11.67 10.70
CA THR A 244 -4.27 12.80 10.39
C THR A 244 -5.52 12.30 9.67
N SER A 245 -6.54 13.16 9.54
CA SER A 245 -7.78 12.83 8.82
C SER A 245 -7.53 12.48 7.34
N HIS A 246 -6.54 13.12 6.70
CA HIS A 246 -6.18 12.94 5.30
C HIS A 246 -5.10 11.86 5.07
N ALA A 247 -4.30 11.55 6.09
CA ALA A 247 -3.31 10.47 6.08
C ALA A 247 -3.43 9.66 7.39
N PRO A 248 -4.49 8.85 7.55
CA PRO A 248 -4.68 8.07 8.76
C PRO A 248 -3.70 6.90 8.84
N TRP A 249 -3.48 6.42 10.06
CA TRP A 249 -2.83 5.14 10.32
C TRP A 249 -3.88 4.04 10.51
N TYR A 250 -3.59 2.86 9.99
CA TYR A 250 -4.35 1.64 10.25
C TYR A 250 -3.47 0.68 11.05
N VAL A 251 -3.86 0.41 12.29
CA VAL A 251 -3.16 -0.54 13.18
C VAL A 251 -3.76 -1.92 12.93
N VAL A 252 -3.09 -2.69 12.07
CA VAL A 252 -3.60 -3.95 11.53
C VAL A 252 -3.16 -5.12 12.45
N PRO A 253 -4.09 -5.91 13.02
CA PRO A 253 -3.75 -7.13 13.75
C PRO A 253 -3.05 -8.10 12.81
N ALA A 254 -1.79 -8.43 13.12
CA ALA A 254 -0.93 -9.14 12.17
C ALA A 254 -0.62 -10.59 12.58
N ASP A 255 -1.17 -11.11 13.68
CA ASP A 255 -0.92 -12.50 14.08
C ASP A 255 -1.59 -13.48 13.10
N HIS A 256 -2.82 -13.16 12.68
CA HIS A 256 -3.52 -13.90 11.65
C HIS A 256 -3.36 -13.24 10.27
N LYS A 257 -2.37 -13.74 9.49
CA LYS A 257 -2.05 -13.20 8.15
C LYS A 257 -3.27 -13.05 7.23
N TRP A 258 -4.20 -13.99 7.27
CA TRP A 258 -5.42 -13.94 6.46
C TRP A 258 -6.33 -12.76 6.84
N PHE A 259 -6.46 -12.47 8.15
CA PHE A 259 -7.29 -11.35 8.61
C PHE A 259 -6.63 -10.01 8.32
N ALA A 260 -5.31 -9.91 8.54
CA ALA A 260 -4.54 -8.72 8.19
C ALA A 260 -4.75 -8.31 6.72
N ARG A 261 -4.77 -9.30 5.80
CA ARG A 261 -5.02 -9.06 4.37
C ARG A 261 -6.43 -8.58 4.09
N VAL A 262 -7.43 -9.10 4.81
CA VAL A 262 -8.82 -8.61 4.72
C VAL A 262 -8.89 -7.15 5.14
N VAL A 263 -8.32 -6.78 6.28
CA VAL A 263 -8.29 -5.39 6.76
C VAL A 263 -7.65 -4.46 5.73
N ILE A 264 -6.43 -4.76 5.29
CA ILE A 264 -5.68 -3.92 4.34
C ILE A 264 -6.43 -3.80 3.01
N GLY A 265 -6.86 -4.93 2.42
CA GLY A 265 -7.59 -4.94 1.15
C GLY A 265 -8.93 -4.20 1.23
N SER A 266 -9.58 -4.25 2.39
CA SER A 266 -10.85 -3.55 2.62
C SER A 266 -10.66 -2.04 2.68
N VAL A 267 -9.63 -1.58 3.39
CA VAL A 267 -9.25 -0.16 3.47
C VAL A 267 -8.94 0.41 2.09
N ILE A 268 -8.13 -0.30 1.29
CA ILE A 268 -7.75 0.15 -0.05
C ILE A 268 -8.98 0.29 -0.95
N ASN A 269 -9.83 -0.74 -1.01
CA ASN A 269 -11.03 -0.72 -1.86
C ASN A 269 -12.02 0.36 -1.44
N ALA A 270 -12.32 0.48 -0.15
CA ALA A 270 -13.21 1.53 0.36
C ALA A 270 -12.65 2.93 0.13
N THR A 271 -11.33 3.08 0.06
CA THR A 271 -10.68 4.35 -0.26
C THR A 271 -10.79 4.67 -1.75
N LEU A 272 -10.49 3.71 -2.64
CA LEU A 272 -10.59 3.89 -4.08
C LEU A 272 -12.03 4.13 -4.55
N GLU A 273 -13.03 3.49 -3.91
CA GLU A 273 -14.45 3.75 -4.18
C GLU A 273 -14.81 5.23 -3.97
N LYS A 274 -14.29 5.87 -2.91
CA LYS A 274 -14.57 7.27 -2.57
C LYS A 274 -14.01 8.27 -3.57
N LEU A 275 -13.06 7.86 -4.43
CA LEU A 275 -12.48 8.75 -5.44
C LEU A 275 -13.38 8.91 -6.69
N ASP A 276 -14.48 8.14 -6.79
CA ASP A 276 -15.37 8.13 -7.97
C ASP A 276 -14.60 7.99 -9.29
N LEU A 277 -13.71 7.00 -9.33
CA LEU A 277 -12.86 6.74 -10.50
C LEU A 277 -13.71 6.29 -11.69
N ARG A 278 -13.42 6.86 -12.87
CA ARG A 278 -14.14 6.57 -14.12
C ARG A 278 -13.18 6.51 -15.29
N PHE A 279 -13.47 5.64 -16.25
CA PHE A 279 -12.77 5.67 -17.54
C PHE A 279 -12.99 7.02 -18.24
N PRO A 280 -11.96 7.57 -18.91
CA PRO A 280 -12.12 8.75 -19.74
C PRO A 280 -13.22 8.55 -20.77
N ARG A 281 -14.04 9.59 -20.99
CA ARG A 281 -15.04 9.59 -22.06
C ARG A 281 -14.45 10.26 -23.28
N ALA A 282 -14.59 9.61 -24.43
CA ALA A 282 -14.30 10.23 -25.72
C ALA A 282 -15.23 11.44 -25.93
N ASP A 283 -14.69 12.52 -26.49
CA ASP A 283 -15.52 13.66 -26.88
C ASP A 283 -16.29 13.36 -28.17
N LYS A 284 -17.18 14.29 -28.57
CA LYS A 284 -18.01 14.11 -29.77
C LYS A 284 -17.19 14.04 -31.06
N ALA A 285 -16.00 14.65 -31.12
CA ALA A 285 -15.15 14.63 -32.30
C ALA A 285 -14.47 13.27 -32.42
N SER A 286 -13.84 12.78 -31.35
CA SER A 286 -13.24 11.44 -31.30
C SER A 286 -14.27 10.35 -31.60
N LEU A 287 -15.51 10.46 -31.11
CA LEU A 287 -16.56 9.48 -31.42
C LEU A 287 -16.90 9.43 -32.92
N ARG A 288 -16.90 10.58 -33.61
CA ARG A 288 -17.12 10.61 -35.07
C ARG A 288 -15.97 9.97 -35.82
N GLU A 289 -14.73 10.29 -35.44
CA GLU A 289 -13.53 9.66 -36.00
C GLU A 289 -13.53 8.14 -35.78
N PHE A 290 -13.94 7.68 -34.59
CA PHE A 290 -14.03 6.24 -34.31
C PHE A 290 -15.06 5.55 -35.20
N ASP A 291 -16.19 6.18 -35.50
CA ASP A 291 -17.19 5.62 -36.40
C ASP A 291 -16.71 5.59 -37.86
N GLU A 292 -15.95 6.60 -38.30
CA GLU A 292 -15.33 6.62 -39.63
C GLU A 292 -14.26 5.52 -39.77
N VAL A 293 -13.38 5.40 -38.78
CA VAL A 293 -12.37 4.33 -38.73
C VAL A 293 -13.03 2.95 -38.66
N ARG A 294 -14.11 2.78 -37.88
CA ARG A 294 -14.85 1.51 -37.82
C ARG A 294 -15.36 1.11 -39.20
N LYS A 295 -16.00 2.03 -39.93
CA LYS A 295 -16.50 1.78 -41.29
C LYS A 295 -15.37 1.41 -42.24
N ALA A 296 -14.22 2.08 -42.15
CA ALA A 296 -13.06 1.78 -42.98
C ALA A 296 -12.52 0.35 -42.73
N LEU A 297 -12.42 -0.06 -41.47
CA LEU A 297 -11.94 -1.40 -41.07
C LEU A 297 -12.93 -2.51 -41.48
N GLU A 298 -14.23 -2.29 -41.33
CA GLU A 298 -15.26 -3.24 -41.78
C GLU A 298 -15.22 -3.44 -43.31
N GLN A 299 -14.98 -2.36 -44.07
CA GLN A 299 -14.82 -2.43 -45.52
C GLN A 299 -13.52 -3.12 -45.96
N GLU A 300 -12.44 -2.99 -45.18
CA GLU A 300 -11.19 -3.71 -45.41
C GLU A 300 -11.40 -5.23 -45.28
N GLU A 301 -12.11 -5.65 -44.22
CA GLU A 301 -12.43 -7.06 -44.00
C GLU A 301 -13.24 -7.66 -45.17
N GLU A 302 -14.23 -6.92 -45.68
CA GLU A 302 -15.06 -7.36 -46.81
C GLU A 302 -14.25 -7.47 -48.12
N ARG A 303 -13.35 -6.51 -48.37
CA ARG A 303 -12.42 -6.54 -49.52
C ARG A 303 -11.47 -7.74 -49.42
N ASP A 304 -10.93 -8.03 -48.24
CA ASP A 304 -10.01 -9.15 -48.02
C ASP A 304 -10.70 -10.51 -48.12
N ARG A 305 -11.93 -10.64 -47.62
CA ARG A 305 -12.77 -11.84 -47.83
C ARG A 305 -13.04 -12.08 -49.32
N THR A 306 -13.38 -11.04 -50.07
CA THR A 306 -13.64 -11.11 -51.52
C THR A 306 -12.37 -11.44 -52.31
N ARG A 307 -11.20 -10.96 -51.87
CA ARG A 307 -9.90 -11.28 -52.48
C ARG A 307 -9.46 -12.72 -52.19
N LYS A 308 -9.76 -13.27 -51.01
CA LYS A 308 -9.50 -14.69 -50.66
C LYS A 308 -10.41 -15.66 -51.42
N SER A 309 -11.70 -15.35 -51.58
CA SER A 309 -12.62 -16.20 -52.37
C SER A 309 -12.24 -16.25 -53.85
N ARG A 310 -11.74 -15.15 -54.42
CA ARG A 310 -11.19 -15.10 -55.79
C ARG A 310 -9.86 -15.83 -55.99
N LYS A 311 -9.12 -16.16 -54.93
CA LYS A 311 -7.85 -16.93 -55.00
C LYS A 311 -8.04 -18.44 -54.79
N GLN A 312 -9.25 -18.92 -54.49
CA GLN A 312 -9.60 -20.34 -54.35
C GLN A 312 -10.40 -20.99 -55.53
N PRO A 313 -10.28 -20.62 -56.81
CA PRO A 313 -10.76 -21.50 -57.88
C PRO A 313 -9.69 -22.54 -58.24
N HIS A 314 -10.06 -23.82 -58.09
CA HIS A 314 -9.40 -25.05 -58.54
C HIS A 314 -8.26 -25.65 -57.69
N ALA A 315 -8.66 -26.44 -56.69
CA ALA A 315 -8.03 -27.75 -56.46
C ALA A 315 -9.12 -28.81 -56.75
N GLN A 316 -9.17 -29.26 -58.01
CA GLN A 316 -9.80 -30.50 -58.43
C GLN A 316 -8.72 -31.37 -59.06
#